data_AF-A0A0D3MGV0-F1
#
_entry.id   AF-A0A0D3MGV0-F1
#
_cell.length_a   1.000
_cell.length_b   1.000
_cell.length_c   1.000
_cell.angle_alpha   90.00
_cell.angle_beta   90.00
_cell.angle_gamma   90.00
#
_symmetry.space_group_name_H-M   'P 1'
#
loop_
_entity.id
_entity.type
_entity.pdbx_description
1 polymer ?
#
loop_
_entity_poly.entity_id
_entity_poly.type
_entity_poly.pdbx_seq_one_letter_code
_entity_poly.pdbx_strand_id
1 'polypeptide(L)'
;KVVDLLAPYRRGGKIGLFGGAGVGKTVLIMESINNIAKAHGGVSVSGGVGERTREGNDLYMEMKESKVINEQNISESKVALVYGQMNEPPGARMRVGSTAPTMAEYF
;
A
#
# COMPACT_ATOMS: atom_id res chain seq x y z
N LYS A 1 -17.99 -0.14 -4.04
CA LYS A 1 -19.38 -0.66 -4.15
C LYS A 1 -19.64 -1.86 -3.22
N VAL A 2 -19.09 -3.05 -3.49
CA VAL A 2 -19.35 -4.24 -2.63
C VAL A 2 -18.83 -4.05 -1.21
N VAL A 3 -17.61 -3.51 -1.07
CA VAL A 3 -17.01 -3.17 0.23
C VAL A 3 -17.88 -2.20 1.01
N ASP A 4 -18.29 -1.10 0.39
CA ASP A 4 -19.08 -0.05 1.06
C ASP A 4 -20.46 -0.53 1.56
N LEU A 5 -21.04 -1.54 0.88
CA LEU A 5 -22.37 -2.06 1.20
C LEU A 5 -22.33 -3.23 2.19
N LEU A 6 -21.47 -4.23 1.95
CA LEU A 6 -21.47 -5.49 2.70
C LEU A 6 -20.44 -5.53 3.85
N ALA A 7 -19.33 -4.81 3.71
CA ALA A 7 -18.22 -4.83 4.66
C ALA A 7 -17.58 -3.43 4.79
N PRO A 8 -18.34 -2.43 5.30
CA PRO A 8 -17.89 -1.04 5.30
C PRO A 8 -16.64 -0.85 6.16
N TYR A 9 -15.69 -0.08 5.64
CA TYR A 9 -14.43 0.22 6.31
C TYR A 9 -14.62 1.31 7.37
N ARG A 10 -14.34 0.97 8.63
CA ARG A 10 -14.38 1.94 9.73
C ARG A 10 -13.14 2.84 9.65
N ARG A 11 -13.33 4.17 9.71
CA ARG A 11 -12.22 5.13 9.85
C ARG A 11 -11.45 4.86 11.15
N GLY A 12 -10.12 4.74 11.05
CA GLY A 12 -9.25 4.35 12.17
C GLY A 12 -9.41 2.89 12.62
N GLY A 13 -10.13 2.07 11.84
CA GLY A 13 -10.23 0.63 12.06
C GLY A 13 -9.06 -0.14 11.47
N LYS A 14 -8.99 -1.44 11.81
CA LYS A 14 -8.08 -2.40 11.18
C LYS A 14 -8.88 -3.25 10.21
N ILE A 15 -8.35 -3.47 9.02
CA ILE A 15 -9.02 -4.20 7.93
C ILE A 15 -8.08 -5.30 7.45
N GLY A 16 -8.62 -6.50 7.21
CA GLY A 16 -7.89 -7.63 6.65
C GLY A 16 -8.44 -8.02 5.28
N LEU A 17 -7.56 -8.12 4.29
CA LEU A 17 -7.90 -8.64 2.95
C LEU A 17 -7.44 -10.10 2.87
N PHE A 18 -8.38 -11.04 2.98
CA PHE A 18 -8.10 -12.47 2.93
C PHE A 18 -8.35 -13.02 1.53
N GLY A 19 -7.41 -13.83 1.02
CA GLY A 19 -7.56 -14.47 -0.28
C GLY A 19 -6.29 -15.19 -0.76
N GLY A 20 -6.42 -16.04 -1.78
CA GLY A 20 -5.33 -16.81 -2.38
C GLY A 20 -4.42 -15.99 -3.32
N ALA A 21 -3.54 -16.67 -4.05
CA ALA A 21 -2.76 -16.05 -5.12
C ALA A 21 -3.68 -15.73 -6.33
N GLY A 22 -3.44 -14.61 -7.00
CA GLY A 22 -4.16 -14.25 -8.24
C GLY A 22 -5.59 -13.71 -8.07
N VAL A 23 -6.12 -13.61 -6.84
CA VAL A 23 -7.49 -13.11 -6.60
C VAL A 23 -7.64 -11.58 -6.65
N GLY A 24 -6.59 -10.86 -7.06
CA GLY A 24 -6.63 -9.39 -7.21
C GLY A 24 -6.46 -8.58 -5.92
N LYS A 25 -5.86 -9.14 -4.86
CA LYS A 25 -5.64 -8.40 -3.59
C LYS A 25 -4.86 -7.10 -3.78
N THR A 26 -3.76 -7.16 -4.53
CA THR A 26 -2.90 -5.99 -4.81
C THR A 26 -3.67 -4.91 -5.55
N VAL A 27 -4.49 -5.30 -6.53
CA VAL A 27 -5.35 -4.38 -7.30
C VAL A 27 -6.36 -3.67 -6.40
N LEU A 28 -6.99 -4.39 -5.46
CA LEU A 28 -7.90 -3.80 -4.48
C LEU A 28 -7.19 -2.81 -3.54
N ILE A 29 -5.95 -3.11 -3.12
CA ILE A 29 -5.16 -2.19 -2.29
C ILE A 29 -4.82 -0.91 -3.07
N MET A 30 -4.37 -1.04 -4.32
CA MET A 30 -4.05 0.10 -5.18
C MET A 30 -5.26 1.01 -5.40
N GLU A 31 -6.41 0.42 -5.72
CA GLU A 31 -7.64 1.17 -5.93
C GLU A 31 -8.13 1.84 -4.64
N SER A 32 -7.91 1.21 -3.49
CA SER A 32 -8.20 1.83 -2.19
C SER A 32 -7.30 3.05 -1.92
N ILE A 33 -5.99 2.95 -2.18
CA ILE A 33 -5.05 4.05 -2.03
C ILE A 33 -5.42 5.22 -2.96
N ASN A 34 -5.71 4.92 -4.23
CA ASN A 34 -6.11 5.90 -5.23
C ASN A 34 -7.39 6.66 -4.82
N ASN A 35 -8.41 5.94 -4.36
CA ASN A 35 -9.67 6.55 -3.90
C ASN A 35 -9.49 7.37 -2.63
N ILE A 36 -8.69 6.90 -1.65
CA ILE A 36 -8.41 7.65 -0.42
C ILE A 36 -7.60 8.92 -0.73
N ALA A 37 -6.57 8.83 -1.58
CA ALA A 37 -5.75 9.97 -1.97
C ALA A 37 -6.57 11.05 -2.69
N LYS A 38 -7.49 10.66 -3.59
CA LYS A 38 -8.33 11.58 -4.36
C LYS A 38 -9.51 12.16 -3.56
N ALA A 39 -10.21 11.33 -2.78
CA ALA A 39 -11.44 11.73 -2.11
C ALA A 39 -11.21 12.32 -0.70
N HIS A 40 -10.19 11.86 0.01
CA HIS A 40 -9.95 12.24 1.41
C HIS A 40 -8.68 13.07 1.62
N GLY A 41 -7.88 13.31 0.57
CA GLY A 41 -6.69 14.16 0.62
C GLY A 41 -5.55 13.65 1.53
N GLY A 42 -5.68 12.43 2.05
CA GLY A 42 -4.70 11.82 2.96
C GLY A 42 -3.48 11.24 2.23
N VAL A 43 -2.42 10.99 3.00
CA VAL A 43 -1.27 10.21 2.56
C VAL A 43 -1.45 8.74 2.91
N SER A 44 -0.90 7.85 2.10
CA SER A 44 -0.93 6.41 2.33
C SER A 44 0.49 5.87 2.58
N VAL A 45 0.62 4.86 3.43
CA VAL A 45 1.89 4.13 3.59
C VAL A 45 1.64 2.67 3.25
N SER A 46 2.42 2.13 2.31
CA SER A 46 2.37 0.73 1.91
C SER A 46 3.63 0.01 2.40
N GLY A 47 3.45 -1.04 3.20
CA GLY A 47 4.52 -1.90 3.68
C GLY A 47 4.48 -3.27 3.01
N GLY A 48 5.41 -3.55 2.10
CA GLY A 48 5.57 -4.85 1.44
C GLY A 48 6.48 -5.77 2.25
N VAL A 49 5.89 -6.62 3.11
CA VAL A 49 6.61 -7.56 3.98
C VAL A 49 6.65 -8.95 3.33
N GLY A 50 7.82 -9.37 2.88
CA GLY A 50 8.04 -10.70 2.32
C GLY A 50 7.30 -10.96 1.01
N GLU A 51 6.97 -9.91 0.25
CA GLU A 51 6.34 -10.01 -1.06
C GLU A 51 7.37 -10.36 -2.15
N ARG A 52 6.89 -10.64 -3.38
CA ARG A 52 7.77 -10.81 -4.54
C ARG A 52 8.23 -9.45 -5.05
N THR A 53 9.53 -9.34 -5.35
CA THR A 53 10.11 -8.11 -5.92
C THR A 53 9.42 -7.68 -7.22
N ARG A 54 8.98 -8.65 -8.04
CA ARG A 54 8.16 -8.36 -9.24
C ARG A 54 6.84 -7.66 -8.89
N GLU A 55 6.11 -8.16 -7.89
CA GLU A 55 4.84 -7.57 -7.47
C GLU A 55 5.04 -6.16 -6.88
N GLY A 56 6.15 -5.93 -6.17
CA GLY A 56 6.54 -4.60 -5.70
C GLY A 56 6.90 -3.62 -6.84
N ASN A 57 7.56 -4.11 -7.89
CA ASN A 57 7.85 -3.30 -9.08
C ASN A 57 6.58 -2.95 -9.84
N ASP A 58 5.69 -3.92 -10.06
CA ASP A 58 4.40 -3.71 -10.74
C ASP A 58 3.56 -2.66 -9.98
N LEU A 59 3.51 -2.77 -8.64
CA LEU A 59 2.87 -1.78 -7.75
C LEU A 59 3.45 -0.37 -7.92
N TYR A 60 4.79 -0.25 -7.97
CA TYR A 60 5.46 1.05 -8.14
C TYR A 60 5.12 1.69 -9.50
N MET A 61 5.17 0.90 -10.58
CA MET A 61 4.85 1.39 -11.92
C MET A 61 3.38 1.81 -12.02
N GLU A 62 2.45 1.03 -11.48
CA GLU A 62 1.02 1.38 -11.49
C GLU A 62 0.73 2.66 -10.69
N MET A 63 1.40 2.86 -9.54
CA MET A 63 1.25 4.08 -8.74
C MET A 63 1.78 5.33 -9.45
N LYS A 64 2.85 5.17 -10.24
CA LYS A 64 3.40 6.22 -11.10
C LYS A 64 2.42 6.54 -12.24
N GLU A 65 1.90 5.55 -12.94
CA GLU A 65 0.90 5.75 -14.01
C GLU A 65 -0.38 6.40 -13.49
N SER A 66 -0.81 6.00 -12.29
CA SER A 66 -1.99 6.56 -11.62
C SER A 66 -1.77 7.96 -11.01
N LYS A 67 -0.55 8.51 -11.12
CA LYS A 67 -0.13 9.81 -10.55
C LYS A 67 -0.26 9.90 -9.03
N VAL A 68 -0.29 8.77 -8.34
CA VAL A 68 -0.22 8.72 -6.87
C VAL A 68 1.21 9.02 -6.42
N ILE A 69 2.19 8.53 -7.19
CA ILE A 69 3.60 8.92 -7.11
C ILE A 69 3.87 9.92 -8.24
N ASN A 70 4.34 11.11 -7.90
CA ASN A 70 4.75 12.12 -8.85
C ASN A 70 6.29 12.16 -8.91
N GLU A 71 6.87 11.64 -9.98
CA GLU A 71 8.33 11.60 -10.16
C GLU A 71 8.94 12.99 -10.40
N GLN A 72 8.17 13.90 -11.02
CA GLN A 72 8.63 15.26 -11.30
C GLN A 72 8.60 16.12 -10.03
N ASN A 73 7.66 15.85 -9.13
CA ASN A 73 7.57 16.50 -7.83
C ASN A 73 7.29 15.49 -6.71
N ILE A 74 8.35 14.94 -6.13
CA ILE A 74 8.26 13.95 -5.06
C ILE A 74 7.46 14.48 -3.86
N SER A 75 7.50 15.78 -3.58
CA SER A 75 6.77 16.40 -2.46
C SER A 75 5.25 16.36 -2.62
N GLU A 76 4.74 16.17 -3.85
CA GLU A 76 3.32 16.03 -4.14
C GLU A 76 2.83 14.58 -4.07
N SER A 77 3.74 13.61 -3.95
CA SER A 77 3.39 12.19 -3.89
C SER A 77 2.52 11.91 -2.67
N LYS A 78 1.46 11.10 -2.86
CA LYS A 78 0.48 10.77 -1.83
C LYS A 78 0.71 9.41 -1.17
N VAL A 79 1.81 8.74 -1.51
CA VAL A 79 2.13 7.41 -0.99
C VAL A 79 3.60 7.28 -0.64
N ALA A 80 3.89 6.62 0.48
CA ALA A 80 5.20 6.12 0.84
C ALA A 80 5.24 4.60 0.71
N LEU A 81 6.32 4.06 0.12
CA LEU A 81 6.52 2.63 -0.09
C LEU A 81 7.68 2.13 0.78
N VAL A 82 7.44 1.09 1.58
CA VAL A 82 8.44 0.44 2.42
C VAL A 82 8.53 -1.02 2.01
N TYR A 83 9.70 -1.48 1.54
CA TYR A 83 9.87 -2.82 1.00
C TYR A 83 10.85 -3.67 1.81
N GLY A 84 10.43 -4.89 2.11
CA GLY A 84 11.23 -5.96 2.71
C GLY A 84 10.92 -7.27 1.99
N GLN A 85 11.38 -7.38 0.75
CA GLN A 85 10.97 -8.42 -0.20
C GLN A 85 11.50 -9.81 0.18
N MET A 86 11.02 -10.86 -0.52
CA MET A 86 11.42 -12.27 -0.26
C MET A 86 12.92 -12.53 -0.33
N ASN A 87 13.68 -11.73 -1.10
CA ASN A 87 15.13 -11.87 -1.26
C ASN A 87 15.92 -11.32 -0.05
N GLU A 88 15.28 -10.60 0.87
CA GLU A 88 15.93 -10.02 2.04
C GLU A 88 16.08 -11.06 3.18
N PRO A 89 17.11 -10.93 4.03
CA PRO A 89 17.30 -11.82 5.17
C PRO A 89 16.08 -11.77 6.11
N PRO A 90 15.78 -12.86 6.83
CA PRO A 90 14.59 -12.94 7.69
C PRO A 90 14.53 -11.82 8.74
N GLY A 91 15.67 -11.36 9.26
CA GLY A 91 15.73 -10.24 10.18
C GLY A 91 15.22 -8.92 9.58
N ALA A 92 15.56 -8.64 8.32
CA ALA A 92 15.07 -7.45 7.62
C ALA A 92 13.55 -7.55 7.38
N ARG A 93 13.05 -8.70 6.91
CA ARG A 93 11.61 -8.91 6.67
C ARG A 93 10.77 -8.73 7.93
N MET A 94 11.25 -9.23 9.08
CA MET A 94 10.56 -9.06 10.36
C MET A 94 10.46 -7.58 10.79
N ARG A 95 11.48 -6.77 10.50
CA ARG A 95 11.53 -5.36 10.91
C ARG A 95 10.73 -4.43 10.02
N VAL A 96 10.62 -4.73 8.72
CA VAL A 96 9.84 -3.91 7.78
C VAL A 96 8.37 -3.77 8.19
N GLY A 97 7.80 -4.80 8.83
CA GLY A 97 6.45 -4.74 9.40
C GLY A 97 6.26 -3.68 10.50
N SER A 98 7.34 -3.25 11.16
CA SER A 98 7.32 -2.14 12.13
C SER A 98 7.64 -0.79 11.48
N THR A 99 8.54 -0.77 10.48
CA THR A 99 8.95 0.46 9.79
C THR A 99 7.78 1.18 9.11
N ALA A 100 6.89 0.43 8.43
CA ALA A 100 5.74 1.03 7.75
C ALA A 100 4.74 1.71 8.72
N PRO A 101 4.31 1.06 9.83
CA PRO A 101 3.54 1.73 10.88
C PRO A 101 4.23 2.98 11.45
N THR A 102 5.54 2.94 11.71
CA THR A 102 6.26 4.10 12.24
C THR A 102 6.22 5.30 11.30
N MET A 103 6.30 5.09 9.99
CA MET A 103 6.10 6.18 9.02
C MET A 103 4.65 6.67 9.03
N ALA A 104 3.68 5.76 9.15
CA ALA A 104 2.27 6.11 9.20
C ALA A 104 1.88 6.87 10.48
N GLU A 105 2.56 6.64 11.60
CA GLU A 105 2.36 7.34 12.87
C GLU A 105 2.88 8.77 12.87
N TYR A 106 3.78 9.13 11.95
CA TYR A 106 4.30 10.49 11.82
C TYR A 106 3.32 11.45 11.12
N PHE A 107 2.43 10.92 10.29
CA PHE A 107 1.43 11.68 9.53
C PHE A 107 0.09 11.80 10.27
#